data_AF-A0A2V6ECD4-F1
#
_entry.id   AF-A0A2V6ECD4-F1
#
_cell.length_a   1.000
_cell.length_b   1.000
_cell.length_c   1.000
_cell.angle_alpha   90.00
_cell.angle_beta   90.00
_cell.angle_gamma   90.00
#
_symmetry.space_group_name_H-M   'P 1'
#
loop_
_entity.id
_entity.type
_entity.pdbx_description
1 polymer ?
#
loop_
_entity_poly.entity_id
_entity_poly.type
_entity_poly.pdbx_seq_one_letter_code
_entity_poly.pdbx_strand_id
1 'polypeptide(L)'
;MNERHEEIASTLPVDLDNLPRLHRFRLRGMQMTRLETFIDAAFAFAISMLVIAAQQIPDNIEALLAAFKNVPTFVCSIAVLGIYWRGHWLWSRRYGLEDSVSILISWAMIVTILIFIYPLKAIFGAMWYFISSGQIGQPFSLHTTVSQARTIFAIYALGLIAISA
;
A
#
# COMPACT_ATOMS: atom_id res chain seq x y z
N MET A 1 4.34 18.36 36.28
CA MET A 1 3.97 18.41 34.85
C MET A 1 5.25 18.74 34.09
N ASN A 2 5.58 18.02 33.02
CA ASN A 2 6.86 18.19 32.30
C ASN A 2 6.71 19.33 31.28
N GLU A 3 7.71 20.21 31.08
CA GLU A 3 7.60 21.45 30.25
C GLU A 3 7.03 21.19 28.85
N ARG A 4 7.39 20.05 28.23
CA ARG A 4 6.81 19.62 26.95
C ARG A 4 5.28 19.47 26.95
N HIS A 5 4.69 19.07 28.07
CA HIS A 5 3.23 18.90 28.17
C HIS A 5 2.51 20.26 28.23
N GLU A 6 3.15 21.28 28.82
CA GLU A 6 2.59 22.63 28.88
C GLU A 6 2.64 23.33 27.52
N GLU A 7 3.74 23.14 26.78
CA GLU A 7 3.87 23.62 25.39
C GLU A 7 2.79 23.00 24.48
N ILE A 8 2.60 21.67 24.55
CA ILE A 8 1.54 20.96 23.82
C ILE A 8 0.15 21.48 24.22
N ALA A 9 -0.12 21.66 25.52
CA ALA A 9 -1.42 22.15 25.99
C ALA A 9 -1.75 23.55 25.47
N SER A 10 -0.73 24.42 25.33
CA SER A 10 -0.91 25.79 24.85
C SER A 10 -1.25 25.92 23.35
N THR A 11 -0.95 24.88 22.56
CA THR A 11 -1.20 24.87 21.10
C THR A 11 -2.52 24.21 20.71
N LEU A 12 -3.22 23.59 21.67
CA LEU A 12 -4.52 22.99 21.43
C LEU A 12 -5.58 24.09 21.22
N PRO A 13 -6.49 23.93 20.23
CA PRO A 13 -7.58 24.87 20.06
C PRO A 13 -8.44 24.88 21.33
N VAL A 14 -8.80 26.10 21.77
CA VAL A 14 -9.57 26.37 23.00
C VAL A 14 -10.90 25.59 23.06
N ASP A 15 -11.41 25.17 21.89
CA ASP A 15 -12.62 24.35 21.77
C ASP A 15 -12.41 23.14 20.84
N LEU A 16 -12.21 21.96 21.43
CA LEU A 16 -12.09 20.68 20.72
C LEU A 16 -13.41 20.24 20.05
N ASP A 17 -14.54 20.86 20.38
CA ASP A 17 -15.85 20.55 19.77
C ASP A 17 -16.01 21.15 18.37
N ASN A 18 -15.24 22.21 18.08
CA ASN A 18 -15.22 22.93 16.79
C ASN A 18 -14.27 22.35 15.74
N LEU A 19 -13.60 21.23 16.03
CA LEU A 19 -12.77 20.57 15.02
C LEU A 19 -13.62 20.16 13.80
N PRO A 20 -13.09 20.34 12.56
CA PRO A 20 -13.78 19.95 11.35
C PRO A 20 -14.12 18.46 11.40
N ARG A 21 -15.33 18.12 10.95
CA ARG A 21 -15.87 16.76 11.03
C ARG A 21 -16.00 16.13 9.65
N LEU A 22 -15.60 14.87 9.53
CA LEU A 22 -15.83 14.05 8.34
C LEU A 22 -16.56 12.77 8.76
N HIS A 23 -17.76 12.54 8.23
CA HIS A 23 -18.55 11.32 8.46
C HIS A 23 -18.61 10.92 9.96
N ARG A 24 -18.91 11.89 10.83
CA ARG A 24 -19.02 11.77 12.31
C ARG A 24 -17.70 11.77 13.11
N PHE A 25 -16.53 11.70 12.46
CA PHE A 25 -15.24 11.81 13.14
C PHE A 25 -14.73 13.25 13.16
N ARG A 26 -14.17 13.68 14.29
CA ARG A 26 -13.40 14.93 14.40
C ARG A 26 -12.00 14.69 13.84
N LEU A 27 -11.54 15.57 12.97
CA LEU A 27 -10.21 15.46 12.37
C LEU A 27 -9.20 16.16 13.28
N ARG A 28 -8.18 15.42 13.72
CA ARG A 28 -7.14 15.90 14.64
C ARG A 28 -5.81 16.12 13.93
N GLY A 29 -5.48 15.30 12.94
CA GLY A 29 -4.29 15.47 12.09
C GLY A 29 -4.53 16.51 11.01
N MET A 30 -4.75 17.77 11.37
CA MET A 30 -5.03 18.84 10.39
C MET A 30 -3.77 19.33 9.68
N GLN A 31 -2.63 19.31 10.38
CA GLN A 31 -1.34 19.65 9.81
C GLN A 31 -0.72 18.42 9.14
N MET A 32 -0.04 18.66 8.01
CA MET A 32 0.76 17.63 7.37
C MET A 32 2.01 17.37 8.20
N THR A 33 2.27 16.09 8.50
CA THR A 33 3.45 15.70 9.26
C THR A 33 4.58 15.24 8.34
N ARG A 34 5.83 15.28 8.84
CA ARG A 34 6.98 14.72 8.10
C ARG A 34 6.82 13.21 7.91
N LEU A 35 6.22 12.53 8.88
CA LEU A 35 5.94 11.10 8.82
C LEU A 35 4.94 10.77 7.71
N GLU A 36 3.82 11.50 7.65
CA GLU A 36 2.81 11.36 6.58
C GLU A 36 3.44 11.57 5.20
N THR A 37 4.22 12.65 5.05
CA THR A 37 4.91 12.96 3.78
C THR A 37 5.86 11.84 3.36
N PHE A 38 6.59 11.25 4.31
CA PHE A 38 7.49 10.12 4.04
C PHE A 38 6.71 8.86 3.61
N ILE A 39 5.58 8.59 4.25
CA ILE A 39 4.72 7.44 3.93
C ILE A 39 4.10 7.62 2.53
N ASP A 40 3.59 8.81 2.21
CA ASP A 40 3.08 9.13 0.86
C ASP A 40 4.16 8.91 -0.20
N ALA A 41 5.39 9.36 0.06
CA ALA A 41 6.53 9.13 -0.83
C ALA A 41 6.85 7.62 -0.98
N ALA A 42 6.78 6.85 0.11
CA ALA A 42 7.02 5.40 0.07
C ALA A 42 5.95 4.67 -0.77
N PHE A 43 4.67 5.07 -0.67
CA PHE A 43 3.61 4.53 -1.53
C PHE A 43 3.80 4.90 -3.01
N ALA A 44 4.12 6.16 -3.29
CA ALA A 44 4.40 6.60 -4.66
C ALA A 44 5.60 5.85 -5.27
N PHE A 45 6.65 5.64 -4.46
CA PHE A 45 7.80 4.83 -4.84
C PHE A 45 7.42 3.36 -5.06
N ALA A 46 6.59 2.76 -4.20
CA ALA A 46 6.12 1.39 -4.36
C ALA A 46 5.32 1.20 -5.66
N ILE A 47 4.43 2.14 -5.99
CA ILE A 47 3.68 2.15 -7.25
C ILE A 47 4.62 2.28 -8.45
N SER A 48 5.62 3.17 -8.37
CA SER A 48 6.60 3.34 -9.44
C SER A 48 7.46 2.09 -9.66
N MET A 49 7.92 1.47 -8.55
CA MET A 49 8.67 0.22 -8.58
C MET A 49 7.84 -0.92 -9.16
N LEU A 50 6.55 -1.00 -8.81
CA LEU A 50 5.65 -2.00 -9.38
C LEU A 50 5.58 -1.93 -10.91
N VAL A 51 5.55 -0.71 -11.48
CA VAL A 51 5.49 -0.48 -12.93
C VAL A 51 6.84 -0.78 -13.60
N ILE A 52 7.96 -0.44 -12.97
CA ILE A 52 9.29 -0.54 -13.59
C ILE A 52 9.91 -1.93 -13.40
N ALA A 53 9.72 -2.59 -12.25
CA ALA A 53 10.48 -3.76 -11.83
C ALA A 53 10.28 -5.03 -12.69
N ALA A 54 9.44 -5.00 -13.73
CA ALA A 54 9.19 -6.18 -14.54
C ALA A 54 8.81 -5.88 -16.00
N GLN A 55 9.22 -4.72 -16.54
CA GLN A 55 9.17 -4.48 -17.98
C GLN A 55 10.59 -4.42 -18.56
N GLN A 56 10.89 -5.38 -19.42
CA GLN A 56 11.91 -5.16 -20.45
C GLN A 56 11.32 -4.20 -21.49
N ILE A 57 12.14 -3.28 -22.00
CA ILE A 57 11.72 -2.38 -23.07
C ILE A 57 11.36 -3.25 -24.28
N PRO A 58 10.13 -3.15 -24.83
CA PRO A 58 9.74 -3.99 -25.96
C PRO A 58 10.58 -3.66 -27.20
N ASP A 59 11.25 -4.67 -27.74
CA ASP A 59 12.09 -4.51 -28.94
C ASP A 59 11.28 -4.56 -30.26
N ASN A 60 9.99 -4.94 -30.20
CA ASN A 60 9.08 -5.02 -31.35
C ASN A 60 7.60 -4.85 -30.96
N ILE A 61 6.72 -4.75 -31.98
CA ILE A 61 5.28 -4.53 -31.80
C ILE A 61 4.60 -5.70 -31.08
N GLU A 62 5.01 -6.93 -31.33
CA GLU A 62 4.43 -8.12 -30.68
C GLU A 62 4.73 -8.13 -29.17
N ALA A 63 5.97 -7.79 -28.79
CA ALA A 63 6.39 -7.63 -27.41
C ALA A 63 5.63 -6.47 -26.74
N LEU A 64 5.35 -5.38 -27.46
CA LEU A 64 4.54 -4.27 -26.94
C LEU A 64 3.11 -4.70 -26.65
N LEU A 65 2.46 -5.39 -27.58
CA LEU A 65 1.11 -5.93 -27.39
C LEU A 65 1.06 -6.96 -26.25
N ALA A 66 2.12 -7.77 -26.10
CA ALA A 66 2.27 -8.68 -24.97
C ALA A 66 2.41 -7.93 -23.63
N ALA A 67 3.07 -6.78 -23.60
CA ALA A 67 3.16 -5.94 -22.40
C ALA A 67 1.79 -5.37 -21.99
N PHE A 68 0.94 -4.98 -22.95
CA PHE A 68 -0.42 -4.48 -22.67
C PHE A 68 -1.32 -5.52 -21.98
N LYS A 69 -1.09 -6.82 -22.20
CA LYS A 69 -1.78 -7.90 -21.50
C LYS A 69 -1.54 -7.91 -19.99
N ASN A 70 -0.54 -7.18 -19.50
CA ASN A 70 -0.26 -7.07 -18.07
C ASN A 70 -0.93 -5.85 -17.41
N VAL A 71 -1.57 -4.97 -18.18
CA VAL A 71 -2.26 -3.77 -17.65
C VAL A 71 -3.26 -4.11 -16.54
N PRO A 72 -4.14 -5.12 -16.68
CA PRO A 72 -5.08 -5.46 -15.61
C PRO A 72 -4.38 -5.88 -14.30
N THR A 73 -3.25 -6.59 -14.40
CA THR A 73 -2.42 -6.97 -13.24
C THR A 73 -1.91 -5.74 -12.50
N PHE A 74 -1.40 -4.74 -13.23
CA PHE A 74 -0.93 -3.49 -12.62
C PHE A 74 -2.07 -2.72 -11.97
N VAL A 75 -3.21 -2.59 -12.64
CA VAL A 75 -4.37 -1.86 -12.11
C VAL A 75 -4.85 -2.47 -10.81
N CYS A 76 -5.01 -3.81 -10.74
CA CYS A 76 -5.40 -4.49 -9.51
C CYS A 76 -4.36 -4.32 -8.38
N SER A 77 -3.08 -4.42 -8.71
CA SER A 77 -1.99 -4.25 -7.74
C SER A 77 -1.94 -2.83 -7.17
N ILE A 78 -2.04 -1.81 -8.04
CA ILE A 78 -2.10 -0.39 -7.64
C ILE A 78 -3.36 -0.12 -6.80
N ALA A 79 -4.50 -0.73 -7.15
CA ALA A 79 -5.73 -0.56 -6.38
C ALA A 79 -5.57 -1.04 -4.94
N VAL A 80 -4.91 -2.18 -4.70
CA VAL A 80 -4.63 -2.68 -3.34
C VAL A 80 -3.71 -1.70 -2.60
N LEU A 81 -2.62 -1.24 -3.22
CA LEU A 81 -1.74 -0.23 -2.61
C LEU A 81 -2.52 1.05 -2.25
N GLY A 82 -3.41 1.49 -3.14
CA GLY A 82 -4.27 2.66 -2.92
C GLY A 82 -5.25 2.49 -1.76
N ILE A 83 -5.75 1.27 -1.51
CA ILE A 83 -6.60 0.97 -0.35
C ILE A 83 -5.83 1.15 0.95
N TYR A 84 -4.61 0.60 1.04
CA TYR A 84 -3.76 0.76 2.24
C TYR A 84 -3.34 2.21 2.45
N TRP A 85 -2.93 2.90 1.37
CA TRP A 85 -2.60 4.32 1.42
C TRP A 85 -3.77 5.15 1.94
N ARG A 86 -4.97 4.95 1.38
CA ARG A 86 -6.17 5.66 1.83
C ARG A 86 -6.53 5.32 3.28
N GLY A 87 -6.33 4.09 3.70
CA GLY A 87 -6.52 3.65 5.08
C GLY A 87 -5.61 4.40 6.04
N HIS A 88 -4.31 4.46 5.72
CA HIS A 88 -3.32 5.20 6.50
C HIS A 88 -3.61 6.70 6.54
N TRP A 89 -3.90 7.32 5.39
CA TRP A 89 -4.29 8.73 5.31
C TRP A 89 -5.50 9.06 6.18
N LEU A 90 -6.52 8.19 6.16
CA LEU A 90 -7.73 8.37 6.96
C LEU A 90 -7.46 8.20 8.46
N TRP A 91 -6.63 7.22 8.83
CA TRP A 91 -6.18 7.03 10.21
C TRP A 91 -5.42 8.26 10.72
N SER A 92 -4.46 8.75 9.93
CA SER A 92 -3.66 9.92 10.29
C SER A 92 -4.52 11.18 10.44
N ARG A 93 -5.46 11.42 9.52
CA ARG A 93 -6.39 12.55 9.60
C ARG A 93 -7.30 12.50 10.82
N ARG A 94 -7.77 11.31 11.21
CA ARG A 94 -8.65 11.12 12.37
C ARG A 94 -7.93 11.28 13.70
N TYR A 95 -6.75 10.69 13.83
CA TYR A 95 -6.08 10.58 15.13
C TYR A 95 -4.93 11.57 15.31
N GLY A 96 -4.22 11.95 14.25
CA GLY A 96 -3.11 12.92 14.31
C GLY A 96 -2.00 12.53 15.29
N LEU A 97 -1.71 11.23 15.39
CA LEU A 97 -0.76 10.68 16.37
C LEU A 97 0.67 10.75 15.83
N GLU A 98 1.59 11.29 16.63
CA GLU A 98 3.03 11.32 16.35
C GLU A 98 3.86 10.64 17.46
N ASP A 99 3.25 9.74 18.23
CA ASP A 99 3.96 9.00 19.28
C ASP A 99 4.81 7.84 18.70
N SER A 100 5.74 7.33 19.51
CA SER A 100 6.69 6.30 19.08
C SER A 100 6.01 5.01 18.58
N VAL A 101 4.84 4.64 19.13
CA VAL A 101 4.12 3.44 18.70
C VAL A 101 3.50 3.67 17.32
N SER A 102 2.88 4.83 17.11
CA SER A 102 2.34 5.25 15.81
C SER A 102 3.42 5.30 14.71
N ILE A 103 4.61 5.79 15.04
CA ILE A 103 5.77 5.77 14.14
C ILE A 103 6.17 4.34 13.80
N LEU A 104 6.31 3.46 14.80
CA LEU A 104 6.71 2.06 14.60
C LEU A 104 5.71 1.29 13.72
N ILE A 105 4.40 1.45 13.97
CA ILE A 105 3.34 0.82 13.18
C ILE A 105 3.39 1.31 11.74
N SER A 106 3.57 2.62 11.54
CA SER A 106 3.68 3.21 10.19
C SER A 106 4.90 2.68 9.43
N TRP A 107 6.04 2.52 10.11
CA TRP A 107 7.23 1.90 9.53
C TRP A 107 7.02 0.42 9.19
N ALA A 108 6.39 -0.35 10.09
CA ALA A 108 6.08 -1.76 9.86
C ALA A 108 5.16 -1.93 8.63
N MET A 109 4.18 -1.05 8.47
CA MET A 109 3.31 -1.00 7.30
C MET A 109 4.13 -0.74 6.01
N ILE A 110 5.00 0.27 6.00
CA ILE A 110 5.86 0.56 4.83
C ILE A 110 6.72 -0.64 4.46
N VAL A 111 7.45 -1.20 5.42
CA VAL A 111 8.35 -2.36 5.19
C VAL A 111 7.57 -3.52 4.58
N THR A 112 6.38 -3.78 5.11
CA THR A 112 5.55 -4.87 4.62
C THR A 112 5.04 -4.58 3.21
N ILE A 113 4.55 -3.37 2.92
CA ILE A 113 4.12 -2.98 1.58
C ILE A 113 5.25 -3.15 0.56
N LEU A 114 6.47 -2.71 0.89
CA LEU A 114 7.63 -2.82 0.00
C LEU A 114 7.98 -4.29 -0.29
N ILE A 115 7.96 -5.16 0.73
CA ILE A 115 8.14 -6.62 0.56
C ILE A 115 7.04 -7.21 -0.33
N PHE A 116 5.83 -6.68 -0.24
CA PHE A 116 4.64 -7.20 -0.93
C PHE A 116 4.49 -6.74 -2.38
N ILE A 117 5.30 -5.80 -2.88
CA ILE A 117 5.21 -5.31 -4.28
C ILE A 117 5.29 -6.45 -5.29
N TYR A 118 6.35 -7.25 -5.22
CA TYR A 118 6.60 -8.34 -6.17
C TYR A 118 5.57 -9.49 -6.02
N PRO A 119 5.29 -9.97 -4.79
CA PRO A 119 4.21 -10.91 -4.53
C PRO A 119 2.86 -10.53 -5.13
N LEU A 120 2.45 -9.27 -4.93
CA LEU A 120 1.15 -8.77 -5.34
C LEU A 120 0.99 -8.82 -6.86
N LYS A 121 2.04 -8.41 -7.58
CA LYS A 121 2.10 -8.52 -9.04
C LYS A 121 1.98 -9.97 -9.51
N ALA A 122 2.69 -10.89 -8.87
CA ALA A 122 2.67 -12.30 -9.24
C ALA A 122 1.29 -12.94 -9.03
N ILE A 123 0.64 -12.64 -7.89
CA ILE A 123 -0.72 -13.11 -7.57
C ILE A 123 -1.72 -12.64 -8.62
N PHE A 124 -1.79 -11.34 -8.88
CA PHE A 124 -2.74 -10.81 -9.85
C PHE A 124 -2.41 -11.24 -11.28
N GLY A 125 -1.12 -11.37 -11.61
CA GLY A 125 -0.67 -11.90 -12.89
C GLY A 125 -1.18 -13.31 -13.14
N ALA A 126 -1.03 -14.18 -12.15
CA ALA A 126 -1.49 -15.56 -12.22
C ALA A 126 -3.02 -15.69 -12.18
N MET A 127 -3.70 -14.83 -11.41
CA MET A 127 -5.16 -14.76 -11.39
C MET A 127 -5.71 -14.42 -12.78
N TRP A 128 -5.20 -13.37 -13.43
CA TRP A 128 -5.60 -13.00 -14.79
C TRP A 128 -5.24 -14.07 -15.82
N TYR A 129 -4.08 -14.72 -15.66
CA TYR A 129 -3.67 -15.84 -16.50
C TYR A 129 -4.64 -17.01 -16.42
N PHE A 130 -5.06 -17.38 -15.21
CA PHE A 130 -6.03 -18.45 -14.98
C PHE A 130 -7.42 -18.08 -15.54
N ILE A 131 -7.94 -16.90 -15.21
CA ILE A 131 -9.27 -16.45 -15.63
C ILE A 131 -9.37 -16.33 -17.15
N SER A 132 -8.32 -15.82 -17.80
CA SER A 132 -8.30 -15.59 -19.24
C SER A 132 -7.87 -16.82 -20.06
N SER A 133 -7.71 -17.99 -19.43
CA SER A 133 -7.19 -19.20 -20.09
C SER A 133 -5.87 -18.96 -20.82
N GLY A 134 -4.98 -18.16 -20.21
CA GLY A 134 -3.64 -17.85 -20.70
C GLY A 134 -3.54 -16.67 -21.68
N GLN A 135 -4.63 -15.94 -21.92
CA GLN A 135 -4.63 -14.82 -22.87
C GLN A 135 -4.04 -13.52 -22.29
N ILE A 136 -4.20 -13.28 -20.99
CA ILE A 136 -3.89 -12.05 -20.26
C ILE A 136 -3.12 -12.41 -18.98
N GLY A 137 -2.21 -11.55 -18.50
CA GLY A 137 -1.40 -11.82 -17.31
C GLY A 137 -0.20 -12.72 -17.55
N GLN A 138 0.45 -13.16 -16.48
CA GLN A 138 1.67 -13.98 -16.53
C GLN A 138 1.52 -15.23 -15.65
N PRO A 139 2.01 -16.39 -16.11
CA PRO A 139 2.04 -17.57 -15.26
C PRO A 139 3.00 -17.35 -14.09
N PHE A 140 2.73 -18.03 -12.96
CA PHE A 140 3.73 -18.19 -11.90
C PHE A 140 4.97 -18.86 -12.52
N SER A 141 6.16 -18.41 -12.12
CA SER A 141 7.46 -18.87 -12.62
C SER A 141 7.45 -20.37 -12.95
N LEU A 142 7.92 -20.71 -14.17
CA LEU A 142 7.77 -22.03 -14.83
C LEU A 142 8.31 -23.25 -14.04
N HIS A 143 8.89 -23.07 -12.86
CA HIS A 143 9.44 -24.13 -11.99
C HIS A 143 8.66 -24.34 -10.68
N THR A 144 7.52 -23.66 -10.48
CA THR A 144 6.76 -23.77 -9.23
C THR A 144 5.69 -24.86 -9.31
N THR A 145 5.75 -25.85 -8.44
CA THR A 145 4.68 -26.87 -8.30
C THR A 145 3.40 -26.20 -7.79
N VAL A 146 2.23 -26.73 -8.17
CA VAL A 146 0.91 -26.24 -7.68
C VAL A 146 0.86 -26.11 -6.15
N SER A 147 1.52 -27.03 -5.42
CA SER A 147 1.65 -26.99 -3.97
C SER A 147 2.44 -25.78 -3.47
N GLN A 148 3.58 -25.48 -4.11
CA GLN A 148 4.42 -24.32 -3.78
C GLN A 148 3.68 -23.02 -4.08
N ALA A 149 2.97 -22.94 -5.22
CA ALA A 149 2.13 -21.79 -5.54
C ALA A 149 1.09 -21.57 -4.43
N ARG A 150 0.36 -22.60 -4.00
CA ARG A 150 -0.62 -22.49 -2.91
C ARG A 150 -0.01 -21.97 -1.60
N THR A 151 1.17 -22.46 -1.22
CA THR A 151 1.88 -21.98 -0.01
C THR A 151 2.24 -20.50 -0.13
N ILE A 152 2.73 -20.08 -1.30
CA ILE A 152 3.06 -18.69 -1.60
C ILE A 152 1.82 -17.80 -1.47
N PHE A 153 0.70 -18.18 -2.08
CA PHE A 153 -0.58 -17.48 -1.94
C PHE A 153 -1.05 -17.38 -0.48
N ALA A 154 -0.92 -18.45 0.30
CA ALA A 154 -1.32 -18.48 1.71
C ALA A 154 -0.48 -17.54 2.58
N ILE A 155 0.85 -17.55 2.42
CA ILE A 155 1.77 -16.65 3.13
C ILE A 155 1.42 -15.19 2.81
N TYR A 156 1.13 -14.88 1.56
CA TYR A 156 0.77 -13.52 1.17
C TYR A 156 -0.62 -13.10 1.66
N ALA A 157 -1.62 -13.99 1.62
CA ALA A 157 -2.92 -13.70 2.21
C ALA A 157 -2.79 -13.38 3.71
N LEU A 158 -1.99 -14.16 4.45
CA LEU A 158 -1.73 -13.92 5.87
C LEU A 158 -1.05 -12.57 6.12
N GLY A 159 -0.06 -12.19 5.30
CA GLY A 159 0.59 -10.90 5.47
C GLY A 159 -0.32 -9.71 5.14
N LEU A 160 -1.16 -9.81 4.10
CA LEU A 160 -2.15 -8.77 3.82
C LEU A 160 -3.16 -8.60 4.97
N ILE A 161 -3.64 -9.73 5.52
CA ILE A 161 -4.53 -9.73 6.69
C ILE A 161 -3.83 -9.07 7.88
N ALA A 162 -2.56 -9.42 8.15
CA ALA A 162 -1.80 -8.90 9.28
C ALA A 162 -1.59 -7.37 9.22
N ILE A 163 -1.49 -6.78 8.02
CA ILE A 163 -1.40 -5.31 7.87
C ILE A 163 -2.78 -4.65 8.06
N SER A 164 -3.85 -5.36 7.71
CA SER A 164 -5.22 -4.82 7.74
C SER A 164 -5.91 -4.92 9.10
N ALA A 165 -5.41 -5.80 9.98
CA ALA A 165 -5.94 -6.08 11.31
C ALA A 165 -5.42 -5.08 12.35
#